data_AF-A0ABD3V2U8-F1
#
_entry.id   AF-A0ABD3V2U8-F1
#
_cell.length_a   1.000
_cell.length_b   1.000
_cell.length_c   1.000
_cell.angle_alpha   90.00
_cell.angle_beta   90.00
_cell.angle_gamma   90.00
#
_symmetry.space_group_name_H-M   'P 1'
#
loop_
_entity.id
_entity.type
_entity.pdbx_description
1 polymer ?
#
loop_
_entity_poly.entity_id
_entity_poly.type
_entity_poly.pdbx_seq_one_letter_code
_entity_poly.pdbx_strand_id
1 'polypeptide(L)'
;PIIPTEVLNMDPKSIAMFKKALRDGKENVFNIRIMIVGPYDVGKTTLVKRLLGKDVNICERQSTEGIDIQKECCKVSLTTGEWIMQAESMS
;
A
#
# COMPACT_ATOMS: atom_id res chain seq x y z
N PRO A 1 -23.59 -20.05 -2.21
CA PRO A 1 -22.53 -19.50 -3.09
C PRO A 1 -21.36 -20.50 -3.23
N ILE A 2 -20.92 -20.73 -4.46
CA ILE A 2 -19.79 -21.62 -4.78
C ILE A 2 -18.50 -20.89 -4.40
N ILE A 3 -17.61 -21.56 -3.69
CA ILE A 3 -16.30 -21.01 -3.30
C ILE A 3 -15.27 -21.50 -4.32
N PRO A 4 -14.52 -20.61 -5.00
CA PRO A 4 -13.47 -21.01 -5.93
C PRO A 4 -12.39 -21.86 -5.26
N THR A 5 -11.78 -22.77 -6.02
CA THR A 5 -10.76 -23.71 -5.50
C THR A 5 -9.54 -22.97 -4.93
N GLU A 6 -9.20 -21.80 -5.49
CA GLU A 6 -8.13 -20.93 -5.02
C GLU A 6 -8.36 -20.48 -3.58
N VAL A 7 -9.61 -20.21 -3.20
CA VAL A 7 -9.98 -19.80 -1.84
C VAL A 7 -9.99 -21.00 -0.90
N LEU A 8 -10.43 -22.17 -1.37
CA LEU A 8 -10.42 -23.40 -0.56
C LEU A 8 -9.01 -23.86 -0.15
N ASN A 9 -8.00 -23.48 -0.93
CA ASN A 9 -6.60 -23.76 -0.65
C ASN A 9 -5.92 -22.70 0.25
N MET A 10 -6.64 -21.66 0.68
CA MET A 10 -6.12 -20.66 1.62
C MET A 10 -6.22 -21.15 3.07
N ASP A 11 -5.64 -20.38 3.99
CA ASP A 11 -5.76 -20.65 5.41
C ASP A 11 -7.21 -20.49 5.92
N PRO A 12 -7.57 -21.15 7.04
CA PRO A 12 -8.94 -21.16 7.55
C PRO A 12 -9.56 -19.77 7.79
N LYS A 13 -8.74 -18.76 8.14
CA LYS A 13 -9.20 -17.40 8.37
C LYS A 13 -9.63 -16.74 7.06
N SER A 14 -8.86 -16.91 6.00
CA SER A 14 -9.18 -16.39 4.65
C SER A 14 -10.46 -17.01 4.09
N ILE A 15 -10.66 -18.32 4.26
CA ILE A 15 -11.92 -19.00 3.88
C ILE A 15 -13.11 -18.41 4.64
N ALA A 16 -12.97 -18.17 5.95
CA ALA A 16 -14.03 -17.59 6.78
C ALA A 16 -14.37 -16.15 6.36
N MET A 17 -13.36 -15.34 6.04
CA MET A 17 -13.53 -13.98 5.52
C MET A 17 -14.27 -13.98 4.19
N PHE A 18 -13.87 -14.84 3.24
CA PHE A 18 -14.54 -14.95 1.95
C PHE A 18 -16.02 -15.36 2.09
N LYS A 19 -16.30 -16.36 2.93
CA LYS A 19 -17.69 -16.76 3.25
C LYS A 19 -18.49 -15.62 3.88
N LYS A 20 -17.85 -14.78 4.71
CA LYS A 20 -18.49 -13.61 5.30
C LYS A 20 -18.77 -12.54 4.24
N ALA A 21 -17.80 -12.20 3.39
CA ALA A 21 -17.98 -11.25 2.30
C ALA A 21 -19.10 -11.67 1.33
N LEU A 22 -19.21 -12.97 1.02
CA LEU A 22 -20.31 -13.53 0.21
C LEU A 22 -21.69 -13.35 0.85
N ARG A 23 -21.79 -13.35 2.18
CA ARG A 23 -23.07 -13.12 2.90
C ARG A 23 -23.40 -11.64 3.03
N ASP A 24 -22.40 -10.83 3.37
CA ASP A 24 -22.56 -9.40 3.62
C ASP A 24 -22.69 -8.61 2.30
N GLY A 25 -22.30 -9.23 1.17
CA GLY A 25 -22.43 -8.71 -0.19
C GLY A 25 -21.48 -7.55 -0.51
N LYS A 26 -20.55 -7.23 0.39
CA LYS A 26 -19.60 -6.12 0.26
C LYS A 26 -18.27 -6.50 0.91
N GLU A 27 -17.19 -6.15 0.23
CA GLU A 27 -15.83 -6.19 0.76
C GLU A 27 -15.23 -4.79 0.63
N ASN A 28 -14.65 -4.29 1.71
CA ASN A 28 -13.97 -3.00 1.67
C ASN A 28 -12.56 -3.19 1.09
N VAL A 29 -12.35 -2.70 -0.14
CA VAL A 29 -11.04 -2.73 -0.79
C VAL A 29 -10.35 -1.39 -0.57
N PHE A 30 -9.33 -1.37 0.31
CA PHE A 30 -8.55 -0.18 0.64
C PHE A 30 -7.20 -0.16 -0.11
N ASN A 31 -7.24 -0.30 -1.44
CA ASN A 31 -6.05 -0.27 -2.28
C ASN A 31 -6.10 0.92 -3.22
N ILE A 32 -5.02 1.71 -3.26
CA ILE A 32 -4.88 2.86 -4.15
C ILE A 32 -3.60 2.68 -4.97
N ARG A 33 -3.67 2.93 -6.28
CA ARG A 33 -2.50 3.02 -7.16
C ARG A 33 -2.25 4.48 -7.50
N ILE A 34 -1.08 4.97 -7.13
CA ILE A 34 -0.65 6.35 -7.41
C ILE A 34 0.48 6.30 -8.43
N MET A 35 0.36 7.07 -9.51
CA MET A 35 1.40 7.22 -10.53
C MET A 35 1.99 8.62 -10.44
N ILE A 36 3.30 8.72 -10.27
CA ILE A 36 4.01 10.00 -10.19
C ILE A 36 4.79 10.19 -11.49
N VAL A 37 4.35 11.17 -12.28
CA VAL A 37 4.88 11.47 -13.61
C VAL A 37 5.38 12.91 -13.70
N GLY A 38 6.30 13.14 -14.63
CA GLY A 38 6.92 14.45 -14.83
C GLY A 38 8.28 14.32 -15.52
N PRO A 39 8.84 15.43 -16.03
CA PRO A 39 10.12 15.43 -16.76
C PRO A 39 11.28 14.81 -15.98
N TYR A 40 12.37 14.48 -16.67
CA TYR A 40 13.59 13.97 -16.05
C TYR A 40 14.09 14.94 -14.96
N ASP A 41 14.55 14.39 -13.83
CA ASP A 41 15.13 15.13 -12.69
C ASP A 41 14.27 16.20 -11.98
N VAL A 42 12.94 16.19 -12.13
CA VAL A 42 12.05 17.12 -11.40
C VAL A 42 11.78 16.73 -9.93
N GLY A 43 12.50 15.72 -9.41
CA GLY A 43 12.38 15.30 -8.00
C GLY A 43 11.24 14.32 -7.69
N LYS A 44 10.72 13.59 -8.69
CA LYS A 44 9.69 12.54 -8.51
C LYS A 44 10.08 11.53 -7.42
N THR A 45 11.31 11.01 -7.51
CA THR A 45 11.88 10.04 -6.56
C THR A 45 12.04 10.64 -5.17
N THR A 46 12.45 11.91 -5.09
CA THR A 46 12.54 12.64 -3.81
C THR A 46 11.16 12.81 -3.18
N LEU A 47 10.13 13.16 -3.96
CA LEU A 47 8.76 13.29 -3.48
C LEU A 47 8.23 11.95 -2.93
N VAL A 48 8.39 10.86 -3.69
CA VAL A 48 8.01 9.51 -3.25
C VAL A 48 8.67 9.17 -1.92
N LYS A 49 10.01 9.29 -1.82
CA LYS A 49 10.75 8.95 -0.59
C LYS A 49 10.26 9.75 0.62
N ARG A 50 10.00 11.06 0.45
CA ARG A 50 9.46 11.89 1.54
C ARG A 50 8.04 11.51 1.95
N LEU A 51 7.16 11.19 1.00
CA LEU A 51 5.81 10.72 1.30
C LEU A 51 5.83 9.42 2.12
N LEU A 52 6.87 8.61 1.94
CA LEU A 52 7.09 7.36 2.67
C LEU A 52 7.89 7.54 3.97
N GLY A 53 8.22 8.79 4.35
CA GLY A 53 9.03 9.07 5.54
C GLY A 53 10.47 8.56 5.46
N LYS A 54 10.96 8.21 4.27
CA LYS A 54 12.34 7.73 4.06
C LYS A 54 13.30 8.91 4.04
N ASP A 55 14.49 8.73 4.59
CA ASP A 55 15.55 9.73 4.53
C ASP A 55 15.93 10.04 3.07
N VAL A 56 16.15 11.32 2.80
CA VAL A 56 16.56 11.81 1.49
C VAL A 56 17.88 12.54 1.62
N ASN A 57 18.97 11.87 1.25
CA ASN A 57 20.23 12.53 0.97
C ASN A 57 20.12 13.24 -0.39
N ILE A 58 20.05 14.58 -0.36
CA ILE A 58 19.88 15.39 -1.57
C ILE A 58 21.16 15.38 -2.41
N CYS A 59 22.33 15.27 -1.78
CA CYS A 59 23.63 15.34 -2.44
C CYS A 59 23.96 14.07 -3.24
N GLU A 60 23.42 12.93 -2.83
CA GLU A 60 23.68 11.61 -3.46
C GLU A 60 22.52 11.12 -4.33
N ARG A 61 21.49 11.95 -4.52
CA ARG A 61 20.30 11.50 -5.24
C ARG A 61 20.61 11.31 -6.73
N GLN A 62 20.26 10.14 -7.24
CA GLN A 62 20.29 9.84 -8.66
C GLN A 62 18.85 9.84 -9.20
N SER A 63 18.69 10.27 -10.45
CA SER A 63 17.40 10.12 -11.14
C SER A 63 17.06 8.64 -11.32
N THR A 64 15.77 8.33 -11.26
CA THR A 64 15.30 6.96 -11.49
C THR A 64 15.48 6.59 -12.96
N GLU A 65 16.29 5.59 -13.23
CA GLU A 65 16.36 4.90 -14.52
C GLU A 65 15.27 3.81 -14.57
N GLY A 66 14.40 3.85 -15.59
CA GLY A 66 13.31 2.87 -15.73
C GLY A 66 12.10 3.13 -14.82
N ILE A 67 11.47 2.05 -14.33
CA ILE A 67 10.23 2.08 -13.53
C ILE A 67 10.55 1.66 -12.09
N ASP A 68 10.23 2.53 -11.12
CA ASP A 68 10.27 2.21 -9.69
C ASP A 68 8.86 1.98 -9.16
N ILE A 69 8.63 0.84 -8.48
CA ILE A 69 7.34 0.47 -7.90
C ILE A 69 7.50 0.32 -6.40
N GLN A 70 6.92 1.26 -5.65
CA GLN A 70 6.83 1.19 -4.19
C GLN A 70 5.46 0.65 -3.78
N LYS A 71 5.45 -0.31 -2.84
CA LYS A 71 4.22 -0.87 -2.24
C LYS A 71 4.28 -0.61 -0.75
N GLU A 72 3.38 0.22 -0.27
CA GLU A 72 3.42 0.73 1.10
C GLU A 72 2.01 0.62 1.69
N CYS A 73 1.94 0.13 2.92
CA CYS A 73 0.69 0.00 3.66
C CYS A 73 0.61 1.12 4.67
N CYS A 74 -0.57 1.71 4.80
CA CYS A 74 -0.81 2.80 5.72
C CYS A 74 -2.10 2.54 6.50
N LYS A 75 -2.14 3.03 7.74
CA LYS A 75 -3.32 2.93 8.60
C LYS A 75 -3.90 4.32 8.80
N VAL A 76 -5.18 4.45 8.52
CA VAL A 76 -5.94 5.69 8.75
C VAL A 76 -7.10 5.35 9.65
N SER A 77 -7.30 6.17 10.68
CA SER A 77 -8.52 6.13 11.48
C SER A 77 -9.67 6.69 10.65
N LEU A 78 -10.65 5.86 10.31
CA LEU A 78 -11.82 6.31 9.55
C LEU A 78 -12.77 7.19 10.40
N THR A 79 -12.62 7.16 11.72
CA THR A 79 -13.41 7.98 12.65
C THR A 79 -12.84 9.39 12.78
N THR A 80 -11.51 9.52 12.83
CA THR A 80 -10.83 10.82 13.07
C THR A 80 -10.20 11.40 11.81
N GLY A 81 -10.01 10.60 10.75
CA GLY A 81 -9.30 11.00 9.53
C GLY A 81 -7.78 11.06 9.69
N GLU A 82 -7.25 10.68 10.85
CA GLU A 82 -5.83 10.80 11.17
C GLU A 82 -5.03 9.58 10.70
N TRP A 83 -3.80 9.85 10.25
CA TRP A 83 -2.82 8.81 9.96
C TRP A 83 -2.31 8.20 11.26
N ILE A 84 -2.43 6.89 11.40
CA ILE A 84 -1.80 6.14 12.48
C ILE A 84 -0.40 5.80 11.98
N MET A 85 0.55 6.72 12.18
CA MET A 85 1.95 6.46 11.88
C MET A 85 2.44 5.34 12.80
N GLN A 86 2.74 4.16 12.23
CA GLN A 86 3.46 3.14 12.98
C GLN A 86 4.92 3.57 13.03
N ALA A 87 5.41 3.90 14.23
CA ALA A 87 6.84 3.85 14.47
C ALA A 87 7.25 2.38 14.33
N GLU A 88 7.86 2.00 13.20
CA GLU A 88 8.59 0.74 13.15
C GLU A 88 9.79 0.89 14.09
N SER A 89 9.65 0.32 15.28
CA SER A 89 10.79 -0.10 16.08
C SER A 89 11.56 -1.12 15.25
N MET A 90 12.70 -0.70 14.70
CA MET A 90 13.71 -1.58 14.15
C MET A 90 14.10 -2.62 15.20
N SER A 91 13.90 -3.90 14.89
CA SER A 91 14.56 -5.04 15.55
C SER A 91 15.72 -5.50 14.70
#